data_AF-A0A136HQH5-F1
#
_entry.id   AF-A0A136HQH5-F1
#
_cell.length_a   1.000
_cell.length_b   1.000
_cell.length_c   1.000
_cell.angle_alpha   90.00
_cell.angle_beta   90.00
_cell.angle_gamma   90.00
#
_symmetry.space_group_name_H-M   'P 1'
#
loop_
_entity.id
_entity.type
_entity.pdbx_description
1 polymer ?
#
loop_
_entity_poly.entity_id
_entity_poly.type
_entity_poly.pdbx_seq_one_letter_code
_entity_poly.pdbx_strand_id
1 'polypeptide(L)'
;MLKPTPLLWLMLLLSLPTYSEPLPSYRVIDSSYTVCQTLGQYKQLLRWSLYGVGTIPEQGCFPAPANAKAIIKQCPESDIIICEFELTPEDGSPVLNVWASKVILKADKP
;
A
#
# COMPACT_ATOMS: atom_id res chain seq x y z
N MET A 1 -53.31 -13.98 45.82
CA MET A 1 -52.02 -14.62 45.47
C MET A 1 -52.17 -15.05 44.01
N LEU A 2 -51.38 -14.67 43.00
CA LEU A 2 -50.06 -14.05 42.84
C LEU A 2 -50.13 -13.32 41.46
N LYS A 3 -49.62 -12.09 41.33
CA LYS A 3 -49.66 -11.29 40.07
C LYS A 3 -48.42 -11.60 39.23
N PRO A 4 -48.50 -11.79 37.89
CA PRO A 4 -47.32 -11.90 37.05
C PRO A 4 -46.91 -10.51 36.53
N THR A 5 -45.67 -10.14 36.81
CA THR A 5 -45.00 -8.92 36.34
C THR A 5 -44.34 -9.20 34.98
N PRO A 6 -44.56 -8.39 33.92
CA PRO A 6 -43.74 -8.51 32.72
C PRO A 6 -42.44 -7.73 32.93
N LEU A 7 -41.33 -8.46 33.02
CA LEU A 7 -39.99 -7.89 33.05
C LEU A 7 -39.71 -7.25 31.69
N LEU A 8 -39.53 -5.93 31.70
CA LEU A 8 -38.98 -5.13 30.61
C LEU A 8 -37.62 -5.71 30.19
N TRP A 9 -37.54 -6.35 29.02
CA TRP A 9 -36.28 -6.68 28.38
C TRP A 9 -35.68 -5.39 27.81
N LEU A 10 -34.88 -4.72 28.65
CA LEU A 10 -33.89 -3.72 28.23
C LEU A 10 -32.96 -4.43 27.22
N MET A 11 -33.17 -4.17 25.92
CA MET A 11 -32.14 -4.44 24.93
C MET A 11 -30.98 -3.48 25.19
N LEU A 12 -30.02 -3.95 26.00
CA LEU A 12 -28.72 -3.35 26.14
C LEU A 12 -28.03 -3.44 24.78
N LEU A 13 -28.07 -2.35 24.00
CA LEU A 13 -27.24 -2.15 22.82
C LEU A 13 -25.79 -2.08 23.31
N LEU A 14 -25.14 -3.23 23.44
CA LEU A 14 -23.68 -3.29 23.55
C LEU A 14 -23.11 -2.79 22.22
N SER A 15 -22.73 -1.51 22.19
CA SER A 15 -21.82 -0.98 21.18
C SER A 15 -20.50 -1.75 21.31
N LEU A 16 -20.27 -2.70 20.42
CA LEU A 16 -18.98 -3.36 20.32
C LEU A 16 -17.93 -2.27 20.04
N PRO A 17 -16.82 -2.23 20.79
CA PRO A 17 -15.71 -1.36 20.44
C PRO A 17 -15.21 -1.77 19.06
N THR A 18 -15.23 -0.85 18.11
CA THR A 18 -14.52 -1.03 16.83
C THR A 18 -13.03 -1.02 17.15
N TYR A 19 -12.46 -2.20 17.34
CA TYR A 19 -11.02 -2.38 17.34
C TYR A 19 -10.52 -2.06 15.93
N SER A 20 -9.96 -0.87 15.75
CA SER A 20 -9.20 -0.54 14.54
C SER A 20 -7.79 -1.07 14.77
N GLU A 21 -7.41 -2.10 14.03
CA GLU A 21 -6.00 -2.47 13.94
C GLU A 21 -5.19 -1.25 13.47
N PRO A 22 -4.04 -0.96 14.08
CA PRO A 22 -3.16 0.08 13.58
C PRO A 22 -2.79 -0.27 12.13
N LEU A 23 -2.97 0.68 11.22
CA LEU A 23 -2.59 0.48 9.82
C LEU A 23 -1.09 0.13 9.77
N PRO A 24 -0.71 -0.96 9.10
CA PRO A 24 0.69 -1.33 8.99
C PRO A 24 1.46 -0.19 8.32
N SER A 25 2.54 0.27 8.95
CA SER A 25 3.49 1.17 8.30
C SER A 25 4.44 0.36 7.43
N TYR A 26 4.76 0.90 6.26
CA TYR A 26 5.60 0.25 5.27
C TYR A 26 6.83 1.07 4.96
N ARG A 27 7.89 0.37 4.59
CA ARG A 27 9.12 0.94 4.07
C ARG A 27 9.58 0.21 2.82
N VAL A 28 10.30 0.91 1.96
CA VAL A 28 11.02 0.29 0.85
C VAL A 28 12.11 -0.63 1.40
N ILE A 29 12.23 -1.84 0.86
CA ILE A 29 13.18 -2.86 1.31
C ILE A 29 14.62 -2.36 1.11
N ASP A 30 14.97 -2.05 -0.14
CA ASP A 30 16.28 -1.58 -0.61
C ASP A 30 16.16 -0.89 -1.99
N SER A 31 17.28 -0.48 -2.58
CA SER A 31 17.35 0.19 -3.88
C SER A 31 17.47 -0.75 -5.09
N SER A 32 17.31 -2.06 -4.91
CA SER A 32 17.31 -3.01 -6.04
C SER A 32 16.02 -2.97 -6.85
N TYR A 33 14.95 -2.42 -6.28
CA TYR A 33 13.67 -2.27 -6.94
C TYR A 33 13.60 -0.98 -7.74
N THR A 34 12.94 -1.02 -8.90
CA THR A 34 12.68 0.15 -9.74
C THR A 34 11.26 0.68 -9.50
N VAL A 35 11.13 1.99 -9.39
CA VAL A 35 9.86 2.73 -9.36
C VAL A 35 9.77 3.63 -10.60
N CYS A 36 8.56 3.97 -11.03
CA CYS A 36 8.36 4.90 -12.16
C CYS A 36 7.37 6.01 -11.83
N GLN A 37 7.50 7.18 -12.45
CA GLN A 37 6.63 8.33 -12.20
C GLN A 37 5.17 8.08 -12.63
N THR A 38 4.94 7.23 -13.62
CA THR A 38 3.60 6.92 -14.15
C THR A 38 3.33 5.42 -14.21
N LEU A 39 2.04 5.05 -14.12
CA LEU A 39 1.59 3.67 -14.32
C LEU A 39 1.98 3.15 -15.71
N GLY A 40 1.91 4.00 -16.75
CA GLY A 40 2.26 3.62 -18.12
C GLY A 40 3.71 3.19 -18.25
N GLN A 41 4.63 3.98 -17.68
CA GLN A 41 6.06 3.65 -17.63
C GLN A 41 6.31 2.35 -16.86
N TYR A 42 5.68 2.18 -15.70
CA TYR A 42 5.87 0.96 -14.92
C TYR A 42 5.32 -0.28 -15.64
N LYS A 43 4.16 -0.18 -16.31
CA LYS A 43 3.61 -1.26 -17.15
C LYS A 43 4.52 -1.58 -18.33
N GLN A 44 5.12 -0.58 -18.97
CA GLN A 44 6.11 -0.80 -20.02
C GLN A 44 7.34 -1.54 -19.49
N LEU A 45 7.87 -1.10 -18.35
CA LEU A 45 8.99 -1.79 -17.67
C LEU A 45 8.64 -3.25 -17.37
N LEU A 46 7.48 -3.53 -16.80
CA LEU A 46 7.04 -4.90 -16.51
C LEU A 46 6.92 -5.76 -17.77
N ARG A 47 6.40 -5.21 -18.87
CA ARG A 47 6.29 -5.95 -20.14
C ARG A 47 7.66 -6.37 -20.68
N TRP A 48 8.62 -5.45 -20.62
CA TRP A 48 10.00 -5.73 -21.01
C TRP A 48 10.65 -6.75 -20.05
N SER A 49 10.55 -6.54 -18.74
CA SER A 49 11.23 -7.40 -17.74
C SER A 49 10.66 -8.81 -17.65
N LEU A 50 9.34 -8.98 -17.74
CA LEU A 50 8.68 -10.28 -17.54
C LEU A 50 8.54 -11.08 -18.83
N TYR A 51 8.35 -10.41 -19.96
CA TYR A 51 8.04 -11.07 -21.23
C TYR A 51 9.06 -10.82 -22.34
N GLY A 52 10.05 -9.94 -22.12
CA GLY A 52 11.03 -9.56 -23.15
C GLY A 52 10.41 -8.78 -24.31
N VAL A 53 9.22 -8.18 -24.12
CA VAL A 53 8.47 -7.47 -25.16
C VAL A 53 8.56 -5.97 -24.97
N GLY A 54 8.81 -5.24 -26.06
CA GLY A 54 8.91 -3.79 -26.06
C GLY A 54 10.30 -3.30 -25.62
N THR A 55 10.36 -2.06 -25.13
CA THR A 55 11.60 -1.42 -24.68
C THR A 55 11.49 -0.95 -23.24
N ILE A 56 12.62 -0.81 -22.56
CA ILE A 56 12.70 -0.16 -21.25
C ILE A 56 12.28 1.32 -21.40
N PRO A 57 11.54 1.90 -20.44
CA PRO A 57 11.30 3.33 -20.42
C PRO A 57 12.61 4.12 -20.38
N GLU A 58 12.81 5.05 -21.33
CA GLU A 58 14.03 5.86 -21.42
C GLU A 58 14.18 6.85 -20.24
N GLN A 59 13.06 7.25 -19.65
CA GLN A 59 13.01 8.25 -18.57
C GLN A 59 11.87 7.98 -17.60
N GLY A 60 11.99 8.58 -16.40
CA GLY A 60 10.95 8.55 -15.37
C GLY A 60 10.90 7.27 -14.54
N CYS A 61 11.75 6.28 -14.81
CA CYS A 61 11.98 5.14 -13.95
C CYS A 61 13.36 5.21 -13.31
N PHE A 62 13.46 4.92 -12.01
CA PHE A 62 14.69 5.01 -11.24
C PHE A 62 14.65 4.06 -10.03
N PRO A 63 15.80 3.74 -9.42
CA PRO A 63 15.85 2.93 -8.21
C PRO A 63 15.01 3.52 -7.07
N ALA A 64 14.27 2.66 -6.37
CA ALA A 64 13.50 3.05 -5.20
C ALA A 64 14.45 3.55 -4.09
N PRO A 65 14.13 4.65 -3.40
CA PRO A 65 14.93 5.09 -2.25
C PRO A 65 14.82 4.07 -1.12
N ALA A 66 15.94 3.40 -0.80
CA ALA A 66 16.00 2.39 0.25
C ALA A 66 15.50 2.95 1.60
N ASN A 67 14.77 2.14 2.36
CA ASN A 67 14.18 2.49 3.66
C ASN A 67 13.18 3.66 3.66
N ALA A 68 12.87 4.26 2.51
CA ALA A 68 11.88 5.33 2.42
C ALA A 68 10.54 4.85 3.00
N LYS A 69 9.91 5.71 3.81
CA LYS A 69 8.56 5.47 4.30
C LYS A 69 7.61 5.44 3.12
N ALA A 70 6.74 4.45 3.07
CA ALA A 70 5.81 4.25 1.96
C ALA A 70 4.37 4.32 2.43
N ILE A 71 3.56 5.12 1.74
CA ILE A 71 2.11 5.16 1.87
C ILE A 71 1.52 4.65 0.56
N ILE A 72 0.71 3.60 0.63
CA ILE A 72 -0.02 3.08 -0.52
C ILE A 72 -1.23 3.99 -0.77
N LYS A 73 -1.26 4.67 -1.92
CA LYS A 73 -2.35 5.60 -2.28
C LYS A 73 -3.50 4.87 -2.96
N GLN A 74 -3.17 4.00 -3.92
CA GLN A 74 -4.13 3.16 -4.63
C GLN A 74 -3.43 1.95 -5.25
N CYS A 75 -4.19 0.88 -5.48
CA CYS A 75 -3.76 -0.28 -6.24
C CYS A 75 -4.91 -0.66 -7.20
N PRO A 76 -4.89 -0.21 -8.47
CA PRO A 76 -5.91 -0.63 -9.43
C PRO A 76 -5.93 -2.15 -9.58
N GLU A 77 -7.11 -2.72 -9.77
CA GLU A 77 -7.30 -4.16 -9.97
C GLU A 77 -6.62 -4.61 -11.27
N SER A 78 -5.81 -5.67 -11.16
CA SER A 78 -4.88 -6.11 -12.20
C SER A 78 -4.31 -7.48 -11.80
N ASP A 79 -3.99 -8.33 -12.78
CA ASP A 79 -3.36 -9.64 -12.56
C ASP A 79 -2.02 -9.53 -11.81
N ILE A 80 -1.35 -8.38 -11.95
CA ILE A 80 -0.16 -8.00 -11.19
C ILE A 80 -0.54 -6.81 -10.30
N ILE A 81 -0.37 -6.94 -8.98
CA ILE A 81 -0.65 -5.85 -8.05
C ILE A 81 0.40 -4.75 -8.25
N ILE A 82 -0.02 -3.68 -8.93
CA ILE A 82 0.73 -2.46 -9.15
C ILE A 82 0.02 -1.36 -8.35
N CYS A 83 0.77 -0.59 -7.58
CA CYS A 83 0.22 0.46 -6.74
C CYS A 83 0.92 1.80 -7.00
N GLU A 84 0.21 2.87 -6.69
CA GLU A 84 0.78 4.19 -6.50
C GLU A 84 1.20 4.35 -5.03
N PHE A 85 2.42 4.84 -4.85
CA PHE A 85 3.02 5.09 -3.55
C PHE A 85 3.41 6.54 -3.42
N GLU A 86 3.19 7.08 -2.23
CA GLU A 86 3.89 8.26 -1.75
C GLU A 86 5.08 7.78 -0.92
N LEU A 87 6.29 8.06 -1.40
CA LEU A 87 7.54 7.68 -0.75
C LEU A 87 8.19 8.90 -0.11
N THR A 88 8.57 8.78 1.16
CA THR A 88 9.37 9.79 1.87
C THR A 88 10.78 9.23 2.11
N PRO A 89 11.79 9.67 1.33
CA PRO A 89 13.18 9.30 1.54
C PRO A 89 13.71 9.69 2.94
N GLU A 90 14.64 8.92 3.50
CA GLU A 90 15.24 9.23 4.81
C GLU A 90 16.35 10.28 4.74
N ASP A 91 16.90 10.52 3.55
CA ASP A 91 17.99 11.47 3.31
C ASP A 91 17.53 12.94 3.23
N GLY A 92 16.23 13.19 3.42
CA GLY A 92 15.63 14.52 3.31
C GLY A 92 15.31 14.95 1.88
N SER A 93 15.51 14.07 0.89
CA SER A 93 15.05 14.31 -0.48
C SER A 93 13.52 14.48 -0.54
N PRO A 94 13.00 15.17 -1.58
CA PRO A 94 11.57 15.41 -1.71
C PRO A 94 10.71 14.13 -1.69
N VAL A 95 9.47 14.28 -1.24
CA VAL A 95 8.46 13.23 -1.33
C VAL A 95 8.19 12.89 -2.79
N LEU A 96 8.12 11.59 -3.10
CA LEU A 96 7.94 11.08 -4.44
C LEU A 96 6.58 10.40 -4.57
N ASN A 97 5.84 10.71 -5.64
CA ASN A 97 4.65 9.95 -6.04
C ASN A 97 5.02 9.06 -7.22
N VAL A 98 5.00 7.74 -7.00
CA VAL A 98 5.55 6.77 -7.96
C VAL A 98 4.73 5.50 -8.01
N TRP A 99 4.87 4.77 -9.11
CA TRP A 99 4.22 3.50 -9.39
C TRP A 99 5.22 2.36 -9.31
N ALA A 100 4.86 1.31 -8.58
CA ALA A 100 5.60 0.06 -8.53
C ALA A 100 4.73 -1.12 -8.05
N SER A 101 5.30 -2.32 -8.04
CA SER A 101 4.68 -3.49 -7.40
C SER A 101 4.78 -3.40 -5.87
N LYS A 102 3.81 -3.96 -5.16
CA LYS A 102 3.81 -4.00 -3.68
C LYS A 102 4.99 -4.78 -3.09
N VAL A 103 5.65 -5.62 -3.88
CA VAL A 103 6.82 -6.42 -3.44
C VAL A 103 8.01 -5.59 -2.98
N ILE A 104 8.05 -4.28 -3.30
CA ILE A 104 9.11 -3.38 -2.83
C ILE A 104 9.04 -3.10 -1.32
N LEU A 105 7.94 -3.49 -0.65
CA LEU A 105 7.64 -3.10 0.71
C LEU A 105 7.97 -4.19 1.74
N LYS A 106 8.53 -3.74 2.87
CA LYS A 106 8.51 -4.46 4.15
C LYS A 106 7.57 -3.73 5.11
N ALA A 107 6.80 -4.50 5.87
CA ALA A 107 6.09 -3.94 7.02
C ALA A 107 7.11 -3.57 8.10
N ASP A 108 6.93 -2.45 8.77
CA ASP A 108 7.66 -2.20 10.01
C ASP A 108 7.26 -3.26 11.03
N LYS A 109 8.22 -3.72 11.83
CA LYS A 109 7.89 -4.53 12.99
C LYS A 109 7.10 -3.65 13.97
N PRO A 110 6.01 -4.17 14.55
CA PRO A 110 5.27 -3.46 15.60
C PRO A 110 6.17 -3.19 16.82
#